data_AF-A0A644YPU2-F1
#
_entry.id   AF-A0A644YPU2-F1
#
_cell.length_a   1.000
_cell.length_b   1.000
_cell.length_c   1.000
_cell.angle_alpha   90.00
_cell.angle_beta   90.00
_cell.angle_gamma   90.00
#
_symmetry.space_group_name_H-M   'P 1'
#
loop_
_entity.id
_entity.type
_entity.pdbx_description
1 polymer ?
#
loop_
_entity_poly.entity_id
_entity_poly.type
_entity_poly.pdbx_seq_one_letter_code
_entity_poly.pdbx_strand_id
1 'polypeptide(L)' 'MEHTLKILGGCISLVFYLATLCFESAPKPEDELRQAGFSKDGKTAESQIVLGLLVSEDGYPLSYSVFNGN' A
#
# COMPACT_ATOMS: atom_id res chain seq x y z
N MET A 1 -18.58 -8.65 -7.83
CA MET A 1 -18.60 -7.61 -8.88
C MET A 1 -19.88 -6.78 -8.84
N GLU A 2 -21.06 -7.42 -8.72
CA GLU A 2 -22.36 -6.72 -8.69
C GLU A 2 -22.48 -5.67 -7.58
N HIS A 3 -22.02 -5.97 -6.37
CA HIS A 3 -22.03 -5.03 -5.24
C HIS A 3 -21.21 -3.76 -5.52
N THR A 4 -19.98 -3.92 -6.02
CA THR A 4 -19.09 -2.81 -6.37
C THR A 4 -19.67 -1.94 -7.48
N LEU A 5 -20.22 -2.56 -8.54
CA LEU A 5 -20.86 -1.82 -9.64
C LEU A 5 -22.05 -1.00 -9.15
N LYS A 6 -22.84 -1.54 -8.22
CA LYS A 6 -23.97 -0.82 -7.61
C LYS A 6 -23.51 0.39 -6.80
N ILE A 7 -22.43 0.26 -6.03
CA ILE A 7 -21.88 1.36 -5.21
C ILE A 7 -21.29 2.48 -6.09
N LEU A 8 -20.65 2.12 -7.20
CA LEU A 8 -19.98 3.07 -8.10
C LEU A 8 -20.87 3.62 -9.23
N GLY A 9 -22.19 3.51 -9.11
CA GLY A 9 -23.11 4.07 -10.11
C GLY A 9 -23.01 3.43 -11.51
N GLY A 10 -22.54 2.19 -11.60
CA GLY A 10 -22.41 1.43 -12.85
C GLY A 10 -21.19 1.79 -13.71
N CYS A 11 -20.40 2.79 -13.32
CA CYS A 11 -19.15 3.17 -13.99
C CYS A 11 -17.97 2.94 -13.03
N ILE A 12 -16.93 2.24 -13.49
CA ILE A 12 -15.74 1.99 -12.68
C ILE A 12 -14.62 2.94 -13.15
N SER A 13 -14.40 4.01 -12.40
CA SER A 13 -13.20 4.84 -12.49
C SER A 13 -12.25 4.48 -11.35
N LEU A 14 -10.95 4.41 -11.62
CA LEU A 14 -9.94 3.86 -10.70
C LEU A 14 -8.82 4.86 -10.41
N VAL A 15 -8.41 4.93 -9.16
CA VAL A 15 -7.21 5.63 -8.70
C VAL A 15 -6.29 4.65 -7.99
N PHE A 16 -5.00 4.69 -8.32
CA PHE A 16 -3.96 3.91 -7.66
C PHE A 16 -3.19 4.78 -6.68
N TYR A 17 -3.15 4.37 -5.42
CA TYR A 17 -2.31 4.99 -4.40
C TYR A 17 -1.21 4.04 -3.99
N LEU A 18 0.02 4.56 -3.87
CA LEU A 18 1.17 3.85 -3.34
C LEU A 18 1.66 4.61 -2.10
N ALA A 19 1.68 3.95 -0.95
CA ALA A 19 2.17 4.52 0.30
C ALA A 19 3.21 3.59 0.94
N THR A 20 4.26 4.18 1.52
CA THR A 20 5.26 3.44 2.30
C THR A 20 4.97 3.64 3.78
N LEU A 21 4.83 2.54 4.53
CA LEU A 21 4.73 2.57 5.98
C LEU A 21 6.11 2.28 6.58
N CYS A 22 6.58 3.18 7.45
CA CYS A 22 7.87 3.05 8.14
C CYS A 22 7.62 2.67 9.61
N PHE A 23 8.38 1.71 10.13
CA PHE A 23 8.32 1.26 11.52
C PHE A 23 9.64 1.55 12.22
N GLU A 24 9.58 2.06 13.46
CA GLU A 24 10.75 2.30 14.33
C GLU A 24 11.29 0.99 14.93
N SER A 25 11.50 0.01 14.07
CA SER A 25 12.01 -1.31 14.44
C SER A 25 13.02 -1.74 13.41
N ALA A 26 14.13 -2.31 13.88
CA ALA A 26 15.13 -2.89 13.00
C ALA A 26 14.53 -4.08 12.23
N PRO A 27 14.84 -4.21 10.92
CA PRO A 27 14.39 -5.34 10.12
C PRO A 27 15.03 -6.63 10.62
N LYS A 28 14.26 -7.72 10.57
CA LYS A 28 14.72 -9.04 10.98
C LYS A 28 15.11 -9.85 9.74
N PRO A 29 16.21 -10.63 9.77
CA PRO A 29 16.65 -11.42 8.60
C PRO A 29 15.58 -12.36 8.05
N GLU A 30 14.68 -12.85 8.91
CA GLU A 30 13.57 -13.74 8.57
C GLU A 30 12.31 -13.02 8.07
N ASP A 31 12.25 -11.68 8.14
CA ASP A 31 11.05 -10.92 7.77
C ASP A 31 11.11 -10.51 6.29
N GLU A 32 10.58 -11.38 5.43
CA GLU A 32 10.58 -11.15 3.98
C GLU A 32 9.79 -9.88 3.59
N LEU A 33 8.79 -9.49 4.38
CA LEU A 33 7.91 -8.36 4.07
C LEU A 33 8.50 -7.03 4.57
N ARG A 34 9.00 -7.00 5.81
CA ARG A 34 9.53 -5.79 6.45
C ARG A 34 11.03 -5.71 6.25
N GLN A 35 11.40 -5.24 5.07
CA GLN A 35 12.79 -5.04 4.70
C GLN A 35 13.26 -3.63 5.05
N ALA A 36 14.58 -3.47 5.23
CA ALA A 36 15.19 -2.15 5.30
C ALA A 36 14.86 -1.40 4.01
N GLY A 37 14.50 -0.12 4.11
CA GLY A 37 14.20 0.63 2.91
C GLY A 37 14.51 2.12 2.96
N PHE A 38 14.42 2.78 1.80
CA PHE A 38 14.70 4.20 1.64
C PHE A 38 13.48 5.03 2.06
N SER A 39 13.54 5.63 3.26
CA SER A 39 12.52 6.60 3.63
C SER A 39 12.67 7.89 2.82
N LYS A 40 11.58 8.62 2.60
CA LYS A 40 11.61 9.95 1.98
C LYS A 40 12.47 10.96 2.77
N ASP A 41 12.72 10.67 4.04
CA ASP A 41 13.56 11.46 4.95
C ASP A 41 15.03 10.98 5.00
N GLY A 42 15.42 10.05 4.12
CA GLY A 42 16.79 9.51 4.05
C GLY A 42 17.16 8.56 5.18
N LYS A 43 16.18 8.09 5.99
CA LYS A 43 16.39 7.04 6.98
C LYS A 43 16.38 5.69 6.27
N THR A 44 17.53 5.04 6.18
CA THR A 44 17.74 3.79 5.41
C THR A 44 17.75 2.52 6.25
N ALA A 45 17.63 2.63 7.58
CA ALA A 45 17.78 1.50 8.50
C ALA A 45 16.46 1.00 9.09
N GLU A 46 15.36 1.71 8.86
CA GLU A 46 14.06 1.37 9.42
C GLU A 46 13.31 0.37 8.53
N SER A 47 12.57 -0.53 9.18
CA SER A 47 11.71 -1.49 8.50
C SER A 47 10.59 -0.79 7.74
N GLN A 48 10.33 -1.23 6.50
CA GLN A 48 9.29 -0.64 5.65
C GLN A 48 8.47 -1.70 4.93
N ILE A 49 7.20 -1.35 4.64
CA ILE A 49 6.35 -2.07 3.68
C ILE A 49 5.74 -1.07 2.72
N VAL A 50 5.43 -1.53 1.51
CA VAL A 50 4.74 -0.75 0.49
C VAL A 50 3.29 -1.23 0.37
N LEU A 51 2.34 -0.31 0.52
CA LEU A 51 0.91 -0.57 0.38
C LEU A 51 0.40 0.04 -0.92
N GLY A 52 -0.04 -0.83 -1.84
CA GLY A 52 -0.81 -0.46 -3.01
C GLY A 52 -2.29 -0.49 -2.70
N LEU A 53 -3.01 0.61 -2.93
CA LEU A 53 -4.45 0.71 -2.79
C LEU A 53 -5.09 0.99 -4.15
N LEU A 54 -6.10 0.19 -4.48
CA LEU A 54 -7.01 0.44 -5.59
C LEU A 54 -8.30 0.98 -5.00
N VAL A 55 -8.66 2.20 -5.38
CA VAL A 55 -9.88 2.86 -4.92
C VAL A 55 -10.67 3.41 -6.10
N SER A 56 -11.96 3.63 -5.89
CA SER A 56 -12.75 4.43 -6.84
C SER A 56 -12.36 5.90 -6.80
N GLU A 57 -12.83 6.69 -7.77
CA GLU A 57 -12.63 8.15 -7.76
C GLU A 57 -13.13 8.82 -6.47
N ASP A 58 -14.23 8.33 -5.89
CA ASP A 58 -14.77 8.84 -4.62
C ASP A 58 -14.07 8.26 -3.37
N GLY A 59 -13.00 7.48 -3.55
CA GLY A 59 -12.19 6.91 -2.47
C GLY A 59 -12.75 5.62 -1.85
N TYR A 60 -13.74 4.97 -2.48
CA TYR A 60 -14.24 3.67 -2.02
C TYR A 60 -13.16 2.59 -2.24
N PRO A 61 -12.72 1.86 -1.19
CA PRO A 61 -11.67 0.87 -1.32
C PRO A 61 -12.15 -0.37 -2.08
N LEU A 62 -11.41 -0.73 -3.14
CA LEU A 62 -11.72 -1.86 -4.00
C LEU A 62 -10.80 -3.04 -3.74
N SER A 63 -9.51 -2.77 -3.57
CA SER A 63 -8.51 -3.79 -3.29
C SER A 63 -7.25 -3.18 -2.70
N TYR A 64 -6.42 -4.03 -2.09
CA TYR A 64 -5.10 -3.66 -1.63
C TYR A 64 -4.09 -4.76 -1.95
N SER A 65 -2.82 -4.39 -2.01
CA SER A 65 -1.70 -5.32 -2.11
C SER A 65 -0.53 -4.80 -1.29
N VAL A 66 0.15 -5.70 -0.59
CA VAL A 66 1.31 -5.38 0.24
C VAL A 66 2.55 -5.93 -0.43
N PHE A 67 3.60 -5.12 -0.49
CA PHE A 67 4.88 -5.45 -1.07
C PHE A 67 6.00 -5.18 -0.06
N ASN A 68 7.14 -5.82 -0.29
CA ASN A 68 8.31 -5.65 0.55
C ASN A 68 8.82 -4.20 0.51
N GLY A 69 9.46 -3.75 1.59
CA GLY A 69 10.16 -2.45 1.62
C GLY A 69 11.23 -2.33 0.51
N ASN A 70 11.49 -1.09 0.07
CA ASN A 70 12.39 -0.74 -1.04
C ASN A 70 13.79 -0.34 -0.61
#